data_AF-A0A662MWY0-F1
#
_entry.id   AF-A0A662MWY0-F1
#
_cell.length_a   1.000
_cell.length_b   1.000
_cell.length_c   1.000
_cell.angle_alpha   90.00
_cell.angle_beta   90.00
_cell.angle_gamma   90.00
#
_symmetry.space_group_name_H-M   'P 1'
#
loop_
_entity.id
_entity.type
_entity.pdbx_description
1 polymer ?
#
loop_
_entity_poly.entity_id
_entity_poly.type
_entity_poly.pdbx_seq_one_letter_code
_entity_poly.pdbx_strand_id
1 'polypeptide(L)'
;ILQQLNKALEPYDLHFGYRVVDEIALFFKNAKESWRAGIVAFENNNDENNINNEIFDLVLLMKILPKFHGNRKKLEKPLLMFLKMTKEGKLDENKAKKKSDELWKEIFGEETLSSRAETIVKELENTENYTYKYTAKKVLRMLRQLYEIGFASFS
;
A
#
# COMPACT_ATOMS: atom_id res chain seq x y z
N ILE A 1 5.63 3.75 -11.43
CA ILE A 1 4.82 3.16 -10.33
C ILE A 1 3.48 2.60 -10.82
N LEU A 2 2.48 3.40 -11.24
CA LEU A 2 1.12 2.89 -11.52
C LEU A 2 1.05 1.76 -12.57
N GLN A 3 1.72 1.90 -13.72
CA GLN A 3 1.75 0.85 -14.75
C GLN A 3 2.39 -0.43 -14.24
N GLN A 4 3.47 -0.31 -13.46
CA GLN A 4 4.19 -1.44 -12.89
C GLN A 4 3.35 -2.14 -11.83
N LEU A 5 2.64 -1.37 -11.01
CA LEU A 5 1.71 -1.88 -10.01
C LEU A 5 0.54 -2.62 -10.66
N ASN A 6 -0.03 -2.07 -11.74
CA ASN A 6 -1.10 -2.72 -12.49
C ASN A 6 -0.65 -4.09 -13.04
N LYS A 7 0.54 -4.16 -13.62
CA LYS A 7 1.15 -5.42 -14.10
C LYS A 7 1.45 -6.40 -12.95
N ALA A 8 1.98 -5.93 -11.83
CA ALA A 8 2.30 -6.76 -10.69
C ALA A 8 1.05 -7.40 -10.03
N LEU A 9 -0.10 -6.74 -10.15
CA LEU A 9 -1.37 -7.20 -9.60
C LEU A 9 -2.19 -8.09 -10.56
N GLU A 10 -1.83 -8.12 -11.85
CA GLU A 10 -2.52 -8.91 -12.88
C GLU A 10 -2.57 -10.41 -12.57
N PRO A 11 -1.47 -11.09 -12.14
CA PRO A 11 -1.51 -12.53 -11.82
C PRO A 11 -2.44 -12.90 -10.66
N TYR A 12 -2.88 -11.91 -9.89
CA TYR A 12 -3.77 -12.06 -8.75
C TYR A 12 -5.19 -11.63 -9.05
N ASP A 13 -5.49 -11.23 -10.30
CA ASP A 13 -6.78 -10.65 -10.68
C ASP A 13 -7.12 -9.40 -9.83
N LEU A 14 -6.10 -8.57 -9.57
CA LEU A 14 -6.19 -7.34 -8.78
C LEU A 14 -5.82 -6.07 -9.60
N HIS A 15 -5.65 -6.22 -10.91
CA HIS A 15 -5.36 -5.10 -11.81
C HIS A 15 -6.57 -4.14 -11.91
N PHE A 16 -6.31 -2.88 -12.28
CA PHE A 16 -7.29 -1.81 -12.19
C PHE A 16 -7.66 -1.13 -13.51
N GLY A 17 -7.01 -1.52 -14.61
CA GLY A 17 -7.30 -1.00 -15.94
C GLY A 17 -6.99 0.51 -16.09
N TYR A 18 -7.14 1.04 -17.30
CA TYR A 18 -6.74 2.42 -17.60
C TYR A 18 -7.66 3.49 -17.00
N ARG A 19 -8.96 3.19 -16.82
CA ARG A 19 -9.90 4.12 -16.19
C ARG A 19 -9.45 4.57 -14.80
N VAL A 20 -8.92 3.64 -14.00
CA VAL A 20 -8.43 3.96 -12.65
C VAL A 20 -7.18 4.84 -12.72
N VAL A 21 -6.35 4.70 -13.76
CA VAL A 21 -5.21 5.60 -13.99
C VAL A 21 -5.68 7.03 -14.26
N ASP A 22 -6.72 7.21 -15.08
CA ASP A 22 -7.30 8.53 -15.37
C ASP A 22 -7.92 9.16 -14.13
N GLU A 23 -8.65 8.37 -13.32
CA GLU A 23 -9.21 8.82 -12.05
C GLU A 23 -8.12 9.23 -11.05
N ILE A 24 -7.00 8.50 -11.01
CA ILE A 24 -5.84 8.85 -10.18
C ILE A 24 -5.22 10.17 -10.65
N ALA A 25 -5.00 10.34 -11.96
CA ALA A 25 -4.41 11.55 -12.51
C ALA A 25 -5.28 12.79 -12.24
N LEU A 26 -6.61 12.65 -12.43
CA LEU A 26 -7.57 13.71 -12.15
C LEU A 26 -7.62 14.05 -10.66
N PHE A 27 -7.67 13.05 -9.78
CA PHE A 27 -7.62 13.28 -8.32
C PHE A 27 -6.36 14.00 -7.91
N PHE A 28 -5.20 13.54 -8.41
CA PHE A 28 -3.90 14.13 -8.06
C PHE A 28 -3.83 15.61 -8.47
N LYS A 29 -4.26 15.92 -9.70
CA LYS A 29 -4.32 17.30 -10.21
C LYS A 29 -5.22 18.17 -9.32
N ASN A 30 -6.46 17.73 -9.08
CA ASN A 30 -7.44 18.50 -8.32
C ASN A 30 -7.00 18.72 -6.86
N ALA A 31 -6.43 17.70 -6.22
CA ALA A 31 -5.94 17.79 -4.85
C ALA A 31 -4.78 18.78 -4.73
N LYS A 32 -3.85 18.76 -5.70
CA LYS A 32 -2.72 19.68 -5.75
C LYS A 32 -3.14 21.13 -6.02
N GLU A 33 -4.06 21.34 -6.95
CA GLU A 33 -4.63 22.67 -7.22
C GLU A 33 -5.40 23.21 -6.02
N SER A 34 -6.19 22.37 -5.36
CA SER A 34 -6.93 22.74 -4.14
C SER A 34 -6.00 23.10 -2.99
N TRP A 35 -4.89 22.37 -2.82
CA TRP A 35 -3.88 22.71 -1.81
C TRP A 35 -3.21 24.05 -2.11
N ARG A 36 -2.80 24.30 -3.36
CA ARG A 36 -2.24 25.59 -3.78
C ARG A 36 -3.21 26.75 -3.58
N ALA A 37 -4.51 26.50 -3.72
CA ALA A 37 -5.57 27.47 -3.47
C ALA A 37 -5.94 27.61 -1.98
N GLY A 38 -5.31 26.85 -1.08
CA GLY A 38 -5.59 26.89 0.37
C GLY A 38 -6.95 26.27 0.75
N ILE A 39 -7.57 25.50 -0.14
CA ILE A 39 -8.87 24.84 0.09
C ILE A 39 -8.71 23.60 0.97
N VAL A 40 -7.60 22.88 0.79
CA VAL A 40 -7.27 21.67 1.57
C VAL A 40 -5.86 21.80 2.15
N ALA A 41 -5.66 21.16 3.31
CA ALA A 41 -4.37 21.05 3.96
C ALA A 41 -3.97 19.57 4.07
N PHE A 42 -2.67 19.33 4.01
CA PHE A 42 -2.03 18.03 4.15
C PHE A 42 -1.11 18.06 5.38
N GLU A 43 -0.93 16.92 6.04
CA GLU A 43 -0.19 16.86 7.31
C GLU A 43 1.26 17.30 7.15
N ASN A 44 1.90 16.98 6.02
CA ASN A 44 3.33 17.22 5.81
C ASN A 44 3.55 18.28 4.71
N ASN A 45 3.26 19.54 5.03
CA ASN A 45 3.25 20.68 4.11
C ASN A 45 4.60 21.42 3.98
N ASN A 46 5.69 20.85 4.50
CA ASN A 46 7.01 21.48 4.51
C ASN A 46 7.63 21.62 3.11
N ASP A 47 7.30 20.71 2.19
CA ASP A 47 7.70 20.78 0.78
C ASP A 47 6.68 20.12 -0.16
N GLU A 48 6.75 20.47 -1.45
CA GLU A 48 5.83 19.98 -2.48
C GLU A 48 5.95 18.46 -2.71
N ASN A 49 7.10 17.84 -2.42
CA ASN A 49 7.28 16.40 -2.59
C ASN A 49 6.53 15.61 -1.52
N ASN A 50 6.54 16.07 -0.27
CA ASN A 50 5.78 15.47 0.82
C ASN A 50 4.27 15.55 0.54
N ILE A 51 3.80 16.68 0.03
CA ILE A 51 2.41 16.84 -0.41
C ILE A 51 2.08 15.90 -1.57
N ASN A 52 2.94 15.84 -2.59
CA ASN A 52 2.75 14.90 -3.71
C ASN A 52 2.67 13.45 -3.21
N ASN A 53 3.51 13.07 -2.25
CA ASN A 53 3.50 11.73 -1.64
C ASN A 53 2.21 11.49 -0.85
N GLU A 54 1.72 12.46 -0.08
CA GLU A 54 0.49 12.32 0.70
C GLU A 54 -0.74 12.22 -0.20
N ILE A 55 -0.85 13.05 -1.25
CA ILE A 55 -1.90 12.95 -2.27
C ILE A 55 -1.87 11.56 -2.94
N PHE A 56 -0.68 11.07 -3.28
CA PHE A 56 -0.54 9.76 -3.90
C PHE A 56 -0.89 8.63 -2.92
N ASP A 57 -0.50 8.71 -1.65
CA ASP A 57 -0.88 7.75 -0.63
C ASP A 57 -2.41 7.65 -0.49
N LEU A 58 -3.09 8.79 -0.41
CA LEU A 58 -4.56 8.84 -0.35
C LEU A 58 -5.21 8.19 -1.57
N VAL A 59 -4.67 8.42 -2.78
CA VAL A 59 -5.24 7.84 -3.99
C VAL A 59 -5.00 6.33 -4.08
N LEU A 60 -3.84 5.84 -3.63
CA LEU A 60 -3.57 4.40 -3.51
C LEU A 60 -4.58 3.73 -2.57
N LEU A 61 -4.80 4.35 -1.40
CA LEU A 61 -5.76 3.90 -0.39
C LEU A 61 -7.19 3.84 -0.94
N MET A 62 -7.63 4.84 -1.69
CA MET A 62 -9.03 4.97 -2.14
C MET A 62 -9.34 4.30 -3.48
N LYS A 63 -8.37 4.17 -4.39
CA LYS A 63 -8.63 3.69 -5.76
C LYS A 63 -8.05 2.32 -6.05
N ILE A 64 -6.95 1.95 -5.39
CA ILE A 64 -6.26 0.68 -5.67
C ILE A 64 -6.55 -0.34 -4.58
N LEU A 65 -6.33 0.02 -3.31
CA LEU A 65 -6.48 -0.92 -2.19
C LEU A 65 -7.88 -1.54 -2.07
N PRO A 66 -9.01 -0.88 -2.45
CA PRO A 66 -10.33 -1.50 -2.41
C PRO A 66 -10.49 -2.75 -3.28
N LYS A 67 -9.61 -2.95 -4.26
CA LYS A 67 -9.61 -4.16 -5.08
C LYS A 67 -9.08 -5.37 -4.33
N PHE A 68 -8.32 -5.19 -3.25
CA PHE A 68 -7.71 -6.28 -2.50
C PHE A 68 -8.76 -6.97 -1.65
N HIS A 69 -9.21 -8.13 -2.10
CA HIS A 69 -10.11 -9.02 -1.36
C HIS A 69 -9.81 -10.47 -1.70
N GLY A 70 -10.02 -11.36 -0.73
CA GLY A 70 -9.84 -12.80 -0.92
C GLY A 70 -9.17 -13.51 0.24
N ASN A 71 -8.88 -14.78 0.01
CA ASN A 71 -8.20 -15.64 0.96
C ASN A 71 -6.68 -15.42 0.99
N ARG A 72 -6.00 -16.05 1.95
CA ARG A 72 -4.55 -15.96 2.13
C ARG A 72 -3.74 -16.29 0.88
N LYS A 73 -4.11 -17.36 0.16
CA LYS A 73 -3.41 -17.80 -1.07
C LYS A 73 -3.40 -16.70 -2.15
N LYS A 74 -4.49 -15.95 -2.27
CA LYS A 74 -4.61 -14.84 -3.23
C LYS A 74 -3.91 -13.57 -2.73
N LEU A 75 -4.10 -13.21 -1.46
CA LEU A 75 -3.77 -11.85 -0.96
C LEU A 75 -2.41 -11.69 -0.28
N GLU A 76 -1.84 -12.73 0.31
CA GLU A 76 -0.66 -12.57 1.18
C GLU A 76 0.51 -11.92 0.44
N LYS A 77 0.85 -12.45 -0.73
CA LYS A 77 1.95 -11.91 -1.55
C LYS A 77 1.65 -10.51 -2.10
N PRO A 78 0.47 -10.23 -2.72
CA PRO A 78 0.12 -8.88 -3.14
C PRO A 78 0.19 -7.85 -2.02
N LEU A 79 -0.34 -8.17 -0.83
CA LEU A 79 -0.31 -7.25 0.30
C LEU A 79 1.11 -7.01 0.81
N LEU A 80 1.98 -8.03 0.87
CA LEU A 80 3.39 -7.85 1.25
C LEU A 80 4.16 -7.02 0.21
N MET A 81 3.95 -7.28 -1.08
CA MET A 81 4.54 -6.45 -2.15
C MET A 81 4.09 -5.00 -2.05
N PHE A 82 2.79 -4.79 -1.80
CA PHE A 82 2.22 -3.45 -1.69
C PHE A 82 2.69 -2.73 -0.42
N LEU A 83 2.79 -3.41 0.73
CA LEU A 83 3.36 -2.88 1.95
C LEU A 83 4.83 -2.46 1.78
N LYS A 84 5.61 -3.26 1.06
CA LYS A 84 7.00 -2.90 0.79
C LYS A 84 7.10 -1.66 -0.10
N MET A 85 6.22 -1.55 -1.10
CA MET A 85 6.12 -0.36 -1.94
C MET A 85 5.73 0.88 -1.13
N THR A 86 4.81 0.75 -0.16
CA THR A 86 4.45 1.88 0.72
C THR A 86 5.58 2.30 1.64
N LYS A 87 6.47 1.38 2.03
CA LYS A 87 7.67 1.68 2.82
C LYS A 87 8.74 2.41 2.02
N GLU A 88 9.00 1.96 0.78
CA GLU A 88 10.11 2.46 -0.05
C GLU A 88 9.73 3.60 -1.01
N GLY A 89 8.44 3.84 -1.24
CA GLY A 89 7.95 4.81 -2.25
C GLY A 89 8.18 4.39 -3.70
N LYS A 90 8.57 3.13 -3.94
CA LYS A 90 8.88 2.59 -5.27
C LYS A 90 8.51 1.12 -5.37
N LEU A 91 8.20 0.67 -6.58
CA LEU A 91 7.96 -0.74 -6.88
C LEU A 91 9.22 -1.32 -7.54
N ASP A 92 9.75 -2.39 -6.98
CA ASP A 92 10.84 -3.16 -7.59
C ASP A 92 10.25 -4.36 -8.33
N GLU A 93 10.36 -4.33 -9.65
CA GLU A 93 9.77 -5.34 -10.55
C GLU A 93 10.34 -6.75 -10.30
N ASN A 94 11.56 -6.86 -9.77
CA ASN A 94 12.18 -8.15 -9.46
C ASN A 94 11.53 -8.83 -8.25
N LYS A 95 10.78 -8.08 -7.42
CA LYS A 95 10.10 -8.62 -6.23
C LYS A 95 8.86 -9.44 -6.57
N ALA A 96 8.28 -9.28 -7.76
CA ALA A 96 7.19 -10.14 -8.23
C ALA A 96 7.60 -11.63 -8.31
N LYS A 97 8.91 -11.92 -8.39
CA LYS A 97 9.44 -13.30 -8.41
C LYS A 97 9.69 -13.88 -7.01
N LYS A 98 9.81 -13.04 -5.98
CA LYS A 98 10.09 -13.49 -4.61
C LYS A 98 8.93 -14.25 -3.99
N LYS A 99 9.22 -15.17 -3.08
CA LYS A 99 8.20 -15.87 -2.29
C LYS A 99 7.68 -14.98 -1.15
N SER A 100 6.49 -15.29 -0.62
CA SER A 100 5.90 -14.53 0.49
C SER A 100 6.83 -14.47 1.70
N ASP A 101 7.53 -15.56 2.02
CA ASP A 101 8.43 -15.63 3.18
C ASP A 101 9.69 -14.77 3.01
N GLU A 102 10.20 -14.64 1.78
CA GLU A 102 11.33 -13.75 1.48
C GLU A 102 10.91 -12.28 1.63
N LEU A 103 9.74 -11.92 1.09
CA LEU A 103 9.19 -10.58 1.25
C LEU A 103 8.92 -10.25 2.73
N TRP A 104 8.41 -11.23 3.49
CA TRP A 104 8.20 -11.09 4.92
C TRP A 104 9.49 -10.72 5.65
N LYS A 105 10.55 -11.52 5.45
CA LYS A 105 11.86 -11.26 6.06
C LYS A 105 12.45 -9.91 5.67
N GLU A 106 12.24 -9.48 4.43
CA GLU A 106 12.71 -8.17 3.97
C GLU A 106 11.97 -6.98 4.58
N ILE A 107 10.70 -7.16 4.96
CA ILE A 107 9.88 -6.08 5.53
C ILE A 107 10.07 -6.01 7.05
N PHE A 108 10.04 -7.16 7.71
CA PHE A 108 9.95 -7.29 9.16
C PHE A 108 11.23 -7.85 9.83
N GLY A 109 12.20 -8.33 9.06
CA GLY A 109 13.39 -9.01 9.58
C GLY A 109 13.17 -10.49 9.90
N GLU A 110 14.14 -11.11 10.57
CA GLU A 110 13.98 -12.46 11.12
C GLU A 110 13.05 -12.44 12.35
N GLU A 111 12.13 -13.41 12.42
CA GLU A 111 11.07 -13.47 13.42
C GLU A 111 11.65 -13.52 14.84
N THR A 112 11.34 -12.51 15.65
CA THR A 112 11.62 -12.47 17.10
C THR A 112 10.36 -12.64 17.96
N LEU A 113 9.18 -12.66 17.33
CA LEU A 113 7.87 -12.71 18.01
C LEU A 113 7.16 -14.05 17.76
N SER A 114 6.25 -14.41 18.67
CA SER A 114 5.52 -15.69 18.68
C SER A 114 4.60 -15.90 17.48
N SER A 115 4.15 -14.83 16.81
CA SER A 115 3.27 -14.93 15.63
C SER A 115 3.41 -13.78 14.63
N ARG A 116 3.04 -14.05 13.36
CA ARG A 116 2.99 -13.01 12.31
C ARG A 116 2.00 -11.88 12.63
N ALA A 117 0.89 -12.20 13.29
CA ALA A 117 -0.09 -11.20 13.70
C ALA A 117 0.49 -10.21 14.72
N GLU A 118 1.24 -10.69 15.71
CA GLU A 118 1.94 -9.84 16.68
C GLU A 118 2.98 -8.93 16.03
N THR A 119 3.76 -9.46 15.08
CA THR A 119 4.72 -8.65 14.30
C THR A 119 4.03 -7.51 13.57
N ILE A 120 2.85 -7.75 12.99
CA ILE A 120 2.06 -6.72 12.31
C ILE A 120 1.52 -5.69 13.30
N VAL A 121 1.06 -6.11 14.49
CA VAL A 121 0.60 -5.18 15.53
C VAL A 121 1.72 -4.24 15.94
N LYS A 122 2.95 -4.74 16.11
CA LYS A 122 4.12 -3.91 16.39
C LYS A 122 4.47 -2.98 15.23
N GLU A 123 4.40 -3.45 13.97
CA GLU A 123 4.71 -2.61 12.81
C GLU A 123 3.68 -1.49 12.62
N LEU A 124 2.41 -1.69 13.00
CA LEU A 124 1.37 -0.66 12.93
C LEU A 124 1.75 0.61 13.71
N GLU A 125 2.48 0.47 14.81
CA GLU A 125 2.99 1.57 15.63
C GLU A 125 4.11 2.36 14.93
N ASN A 126 4.77 1.77 13.93
CA ASN A 126 5.95 2.33 13.24
C ASN A 126 5.65 2.85 11.83
N THR A 127 4.38 3.07 11.51
CA THR A 127 3.93 3.44 10.15
C THR A 127 4.28 4.87 9.73
N GLU A 128 4.70 5.74 10.64
CA GLU A 128 5.18 7.09 10.30
C GLU A 128 6.49 7.06 9.48
N ASN A 129 7.24 5.95 9.51
CA ASN A 129 8.46 5.77 8.72
C ASN A 129 8.19 5.34 7.27
N TYR A 130 6.92 5.18 6.87
CA TYR A 130 6.53 4.76 5.53
C TYR A 130 6.32 5.97 4.63
N THR A 131 6.76 5.90 3.37
CA THR A 131 6.47 6.93 2.38
C THR A 131 4.96 7.12 2.16
N TYR A 132 4.19 6.03 2.17
CA TYR A 132 2.72 6.03 2.02
C TYR A 132 2.06 5.42 3.27
N LYS A 133 2.05 6.19 4.37
CA LYS A 133 1.65 5.76 5.72
C LYS A 133 0.19 5.33 5.85
N TYR A 134 -0.75 6.01 5.19
CA TYR A 134 -2.18 5.70 5.31
C TYR A 134 -2.50 4.38 4.62
N THR A 135 -1.96 4.18 3.42
CA THR A 135 -2.04 2.90 2.71
C THR A 135 -1.35 1.79 3.51
N ALA A 136 -0.16 2.05 4.06
CA ALA A 136 0.55 1.07 4.89
C ALA A 136 -0.29 0.62 6.11
N LYS A 137 -0.88 1.58 6.85
CA LYS A 137 -1.77 1.29 7.99
C LYS A 137 -2.92 0.36 7.59
N LYS A 138 -3.58 0.60 6.45
CA LYS A 138 -4.68 -0.26 6.00
C LYS A 138 -4.17 -1.63 5.51
N VAL A 139 -3.06 -1.69 4.78
CA VAL A 139 -2.46 -2.95 4.32
C VAL A 139 -2.05 -3.84 5.50
N LEU A 140 -1.44 -3.27 6.55
CA LEU A 140 -1.09 -4.00 7.77
C LEU A 140 -2.34 -4.56 8.46
N ARG A 141 -3.42 -3.77 8.58
CA ARG A 141 -4.70 -4.27 9.11
C ARG A 141 -5.27 -5.44 8.31
N MET A 142 -5.20 -5.36 6.98
CA MET A 142 -5.64 -6.44 6.10
C MET A 142 -4.76 -7.68 6.23
N LEU A 143 -3.44 -7.52 6.34
CA LEU A 143 -2.52 -8.65 6.59
C LEU A 143 -2.82 -9.30 7.93
N ARG A 144 -3.09 -8.52 8.99
CA ARG A 144 -3.47 -9.05 10.30
C ARG A 144 -4.73 -9.92 10.20
N GLN A 145 -5.79 -9.39 9.60
CA GLN A 145 -7.02 -10.15 9.34
C GLN A 145 -6.76 -11.43 8.54
N LEU A 146 -5.89 -11.34 7.52
CA LEU A 146 -5.54 -12.48 6.69
C LEU A 146 -4.84 -13.60 7.48
N TYR A 147 -3.99 -13.26 8.45
CA TYR A 147 -3.31 -14.25 9.29
C TYR A 147 -4.17 -14.77 10.45
N GLU A 148 -5.08 -13.96 10.97
CA GLU A 148 -5.99 -14.36 12.06
C GLU A 148 -7.18 -15.19 11.54
N ILE A 149 -7.73 -14.83 10.38
CA ILE A 149 -9.04 -15.32 9.90
C ILE A 149 -8.91 -16.06 8.55
N GLY A 150 -7.79 -15.90 7.84
CA GLY A 150 -7.57 -16.54 6.53
C GLY A 150 -8.20 -15.80 5.34
N PHE A 151 -8.87 -14.68 5.60
CA PHE A 151 -9.53 -13.82 4.61
C PHE A 151 -9.34 -12.35 4.98
N ALA A 152 -9.23 -11.49 3.97
CA ALA A 152 -9.23 -10.04 4.17
C ALA A 152 -9.95 -9.33 3.02
N SER A 153 -10.44 -8.14 3.31
CA SER A 153 -11.00 -7.21 2.34
C SER A 153 -10.73 -5.78 2.78
N PHE A 154 -11.01 -4.82 1.91
CA PHE A 154 -10.86 -3.41 2.25
C PHE A 154 -11.89 -2.89 3.27
N SER A 155 -12.96 -3.64 3.55
CA SER A 155 -14.01 -3.26 4.49
C SER A 155 -13.51 -3.01 5.91
#